data_AF-F5Y775-F1
#
_entry.id   AF-F5Y775-F1
#
_cell.length_a   1.000
_cell.length_b   1.000
_cell.length_c   1.000
_cell.angle_alpha   90.00
_cell.angle_beta   90.00
_cell.angle_gamma   90.00
#
_symmetry.space_group_name_H-M   'P 1'
#
loop_
_entity.id
_entity.type
_entity.pdbx_description
1 polymer ?
#
loop_
_entity_poly.entity_id
_entity_poly.type
_entity_poly.pdbx_seq_one_letter_code
_entity_poly.pdbx_strand_id
1 'polypeptide(L)'
;MLQEDTVASIDDLKQLSVFTESTAKIVCPLDEADFDGTTDILTISYHYTGKGGEGDANNTIKISLLNKQKGQIKKDIFTFRNNDTLDTNTEGIHEAIFTLSQEDIALMGYIEISIISRDGSTGVEKITVAFSNSTDEPDIQDPGTTDRQTDPGTTDPGTTDPGTTDPGTTDPGTTDPGTTDPGTTDPGTTDPGTTDPGTTDPGTTDPGTTDPGTTDPGTQEPDDNGAKYLRVNGNQIEYGRGGNFKSVVLRGVNVGDLYHFKRAANRSAPSFTRIANELNANVVRFAVPPGRLWHEERAQSIAYLKENVQKALDAGLFVIIDYHTVAVPDGGAEDLNNSWIGYTGDFNTAKDFWDTISREFSDGRILFELWNEPQNVYKNQASWTALKGYWEQLISIIRNNGRSNVLIASGFYWTLDLRSIKNSLLSDANTAYAWHVYGGHNGTPEIWENYLDGLYQIRPIVTTEWGYYTNPKSDLYDTPANFADKLVSQFFKAKNLHNLAWGYDPWYGPNMLLNENYNTLSDYGQYVVDYLRSNVQERP
;
A
#
# COMPACT_ATOMS: atom_id res chain seq x y z
N MET A 1 -20.77 21.47 -32.19
CA MET A 1 -20.10 22.72 -31.82
C MET A 1 -19.43 22.45 -30.49
N LEU A 2 -18.11 22.27 -30.55
CA LEU A 2 -17.25 22.08 -29.38
C LEU A 2 -17.30 23.37 -28.57
N GLN A 3 -17.57 23.28 -27.28
CA GLN A 3 -17.40 24.42 -26.38
C GLN A 3 -15.91 24.51 -26.09
N GLU A 4 -15.33 25.66 -26.40
CA GLU A 4 -13.93 25.99 -26.21
C GLU A 4 -13.51 25.73 -24.77
N ASP A 5 -12.47 24.91 -24.59
CA ASP A 5 -11.70 24.82 -23.36
C ASP A 5 -11.33 26.24 -22.92
N THR A 6 -11.64 26.61 -21.67
CA THR A 6 -11.20 27.88 -21.09
C THR A 6 -9.68 27.81 -20.85
N VAL A 7 -8.88 27.82 -21.93
CA VAL A 7 -7.42 27.85 -21.88
C VAL A 7 -7.00 29.27 -21.59
N ALA A 8 -6.63 29.56 -20.35
CA ALA A 8 -5.84 30.75 -20.04
C ALA A 8 -4.41 30.54 -20.56
N SER A 9 -4.19 30.74 -21.86
CA SER A 9 -2.84 30.88 -22.44
C SER A 9 -2.35 32.29 -22.13
N ILE A 10 -1.56 32.47 -21.07
CA ILE A 10 -0.86 33.73 -20.82
C ILE A 10 0.42 33.72 -21.66
N ASP A 11 0.32 34.12 -22.94
CA ASP A 11 1.48 34.33 -23.82
C ASP A 11 2.19 35.68 -23.57
N ASP A 12 1.79 36.46 -22.55
CA ASP A 12 2.32 37.81 -22.29
C ASP A 12 3.09 37.97 -20.96
N LEU A 13 3.94 37.00 -20.61
CA LEU A 13 4.97 37.21 -19.55
C LEU A 13 6.01 38.27 -19.92
N LYS A 14 6.00 38.82 -21.14
CA LYS A 14 6.86 39.95 -21.55
C LYS A 14 6.36 41.33 -21.10
N GLN A 15 5.15 41.47 -20.55
CA GLN A 15 4.60 42.80 -20.18
C GLN A 15 4.26 43.03 -18.70
N LEU A 16 4.42 42.04 -17.81
CA LEU A 16 4.23 42.23 -16.37
C LEU A 16 5.57 42.47 -15.66
N SER A 17 6.17 43.61 -15.96
CA SER A 17 7.30 44.12 -15.21
C SER A 17 6.86 44.65 -13.84
N VAL A 18 7.64 44.26 -12.82
CA VAL A 18 7.83 44.83 -11.48
C VAL A 18 7.30 43.96 -10.35
N PHE A 19 8.17 43.12 -9.76
CA PHE A 19 8.27 42.98 -8.30
C PHE A 19 9.72 42.73 -7.86
N THR A 20 10.13 43.52 -6.88
CA THR A 20 11.36 43.40 -6.09
C THR A 20 11.25 42.24 -5.10
N GLU A 21 12.33 41.47 -4.96
CA GLU A 21 12.50 40.29 -4.07
C GLU A 21 11.76 39.00 -4.51
N SER A 22 12.43 38.24 -5.39
CA SER A 22 12.41 36.77 -5.53
C SER A 22 11.08 36.01 -5.70
N THR A 23 9.95 36.69 -5.96
CA THR A 23 8.63 36.05 -6.08
C THR A 23 7.87 36.54 -7.32
N ALA A 24 7.52 35.64 -8.25
CA ALA A 24 6.59 35.92 -9.35
C ALA A 24 5.18 35.45 -8.95
N LYS A 25 4.16 36.31 -9.11
CA LYS A 25 2.75 36.00 -8.76
C LYS A 25 1.87 36.04 -10.01
N ILE A 26 1.13 34.96 -10.26
CA ILE A 26 0.12 34.87 -11.33
C ILE A 26 -1.26 34.71 -10.67
N VAL A 27 -2.23 35.53 -11.06
CA VAL A 27 -3.60 35.50 -10.55
C VAL A 27 -4.56 35.19 -11.69
N CYS A 28 -5.17 34.01 -11.66
CA CYS A 28 -6.18 33.60 -12.65
C CYS A 28 -7.59 33.73 -12.04
N PRO A 29 -8.49 34.57 -12.59
CA PRO A 29 -9.89 34.61 -12.20
C PRO A 29 -10.64 33.38 -12.74
N LEU A 30 -11.57 32.83 -11.94
CA LEU A 30 -12.43 31.71 -12.34
C LEU A 30 -13.90 32.12 -12.29
N ASP A 31 -14.70 31.69 -13.27
CA ASP A 31 -16.15 31.92 -13.28
C ASP A 31 -16.91 30.66 -12.80
N GLU A 32 -18.07 30.85 -12.17
CA GLU A 32 -18.90 29.73 -11.68
C GLU A 32 -19.45 28.87 -12.83
N ALA A 33 -19.42 29.38 -14.06
CA ALA A 33 -19.83 28.67 -15.27
C ALA A 33 -18.80 27.65 -15.79
N ASP A 34 -17.57 27.65 -15.26
CA ASP A 34 -16.48 26.78 -15.70
C ASP A 34 -16.51 25.36 -15.06
N PHE A 35 -17.50 25.06 -14.20
CA PHE A 35 -17.52 23.84 -13.37
C PHE A 35 -18.89 23.14 -13.35
N ASP A 36 -18.92 21.80 -13.40
CA ASP A 36 -20.18 21.02 -13.34
C ASP A 36 -20.53 20.47 -11.94
N GLY A 37 -19.61 20.63 -10.98
CA GLY A 37 -19.84 20.33 -9.56
C GLY A 37 -19.71 18.86 -9.18
N THR A 38 -19.19 17.98 -10.05
CA THR A 38 -19.09 16.55 -9.76
C THR A 38 -17.68 16.11 -9.35
N THR A 39 -16.62 16.47 -10.09
CA THR A 39 -15.19 16.40 -9.70
C THR A 39 -14.37 17.07 -10.80
N ASP A 40 -13.77 18.23 -10.50
CA ASP A 40 -13.00 19.00 -11.49
C ASP A 40 -11.49 18.72 -11.35
N ILE A 41 -10.82 18.44 -12.47
CA ILE A 41 -9.37 18.23 -12.54
C ILE A 41 -8.72 19.57 -12.90
N LEU A 42 -7.77 20.00 -12.07
CA LEU A 42 -6.90 21.13 -12.32
C LEU A 42 -5.54 20.61 -12.82
N THR A 43 -5.21 20.90 -14.06
CA THR A 43 -3.89 20.61 -14.64
C THR A 43 -3.07 21.89 -14.73
N ILE A 44 -1.84 21.84 -14.23
CA ILE A 44 -0.88 22.94 -14.31
C ILE A 44 0.36 22.43 -15.04
N SER A 45 0.62 22.99 -16.22
CA SER A 45 1.78 22.67 -17.04
C SER A 45 2.73 23.87 -17.05
N TYR A 46 4.03 23.66 -16.90
CA TYR A 46 5.02 24.74 -16.99
C TYR A 46 6.25 24.34 -17.79
N HIS A 47 6.84 25.30 -18.50
CA HIS A 47 8.06 25.13 -19.27
C HIS A 47 9.26 25.73 -18.52
N TYR A 48 10.27 24.90 -18.24
CA TYR A 48 11.50 25.30 -17.55
C TYR A 48 12.71 25.25 -18.49
N THR A 49 13.46 26.36 -18.57
CA THR A 49 14.63 26.54 -19.45
C THR A 49 15.93 26.87 -18.69
N GLY A 50 15.94 26.73 -17.36
CA GLY A 50 17.13 27.00 -16.55
C GLY A 50 18.22 25.94 -16.74
N LYS A 51 19.47 26.36 -16.94
CA LYS A 51 20.64 25.46 -17.00
C LYS A 51 21.11 25.11 -15.59
N GLY A 52 20.84 23.90 -15.11
CA GLY A 52 21.35 23.41 -13.83
C GLY A 52 22.86 23.20 -13.86
N GLY A 53 23.60 23.93 -13.01
CA GLY A 53 24.91 23.51 -12.54
C GLY A 53 24.75 22.72 -11.23
N GLU A 54 25.59 21.70 -11.00
CA GLU A 54 25.65 20.97 -9.72
C GLU A 54 25.81 21.96 -8.55
N GLY A 55 24.71 22.24 -7.85
CA GLY A 55 24.66 23.15 -6.70
C GLY A 55 23.54 24.20 -6.70
N ASP A 56 22.89 24.47 -7.84
CA ASP A 56 22.07 25.70 -8.00
C ASP A 56 20.54 25.50 -8.11
N ALA A 57 19.99 24.30 -7.97
CA ALA A 57 18.58 24.03 -8.30
C ALA A 57 17.55 24.13 -7.13
N ASN A 58 17.64 25.13 -6.24
CA ASN A 58 16.67 25.28 -5.13
C ASN A 58 15.54 26.30 -5.42
N ASN A 59 14.84 26.15 -6.56
CA ASN A 59 13.62 26.91 -6.83
C ASN A 59 12.42 26.24 -6.14
N THR A 60 11.50 27.02 -5.56
CA THR A 60 10.27 26.51 -4.91
C THR A 60 9.08 27.07 -5.67
N ILE A 61 8.26 26.22 -6.28
CA ILE A 61 6.99 26.65 -6.87
C ILE A 61 5.90 26.43 -5.84
N LYS A 62 5.28 27.50 -5.37
CA LYS A 62 4.18 27.46 -4.41
C LYS A 62 2.87 27.78 -5.11
N ILE A 63 1.85 26.95 -4.92
CA ILE A 63 0.54 27.13 -5.54
C ILE A 63 -0.49 27.28 -4.43
N SER A 64 -1.20 28.41 -4.42
CA SER A 64 -2.17 28.76 -3.38
C SER A 64 -3.53 29.07 -4.02
N LEU A 65 -4.61 28.49 -3.48
CA LEU A 65 -5.97 28.87 -3.90
C LEU A 65 -6.50 29.97 -2.97
N LEU A 66 -7.09 31.01 -3.57
CA LEU A 66 -7.61 32.18 -2.87
C LEU A 66 -9.12 32.35 -3.10
N ASN A 67 -9.84 32.76 -2.06
CA ASN A 67 -11.30 32.90 -2.08
C ASN A 67 -11.77 34.27 -2.59
N LYS A 68 -12.89 34.30 -3.32
CA LYS A 68 -13.57 35.49 -3.90
C LYS A 68 -14.09 36.47 -2.83
N GLN A 69 -14.33 36.03 -1.60
CA GLN A 69 -14.79 36.86 -0.50
C GLN A 69 -13.70 37.01 0.58
N LYS A 70 -13.07 38.20 0.60
CA LYS A 70 -12.25 38.77 1.69
C LYS A 70 -10.74 38.50 1.71
N GLY A 71 -10.04 38.42 0.56
CA GLY A 71 -8.61 38.76 0.46
C GLY A 71 -7.67 38.16 1.53
N GLN A 72 -7.98 36.98 2.06
CA GLN A 72 -7.22 36.28 3.09
C GLN A 72 -6.92 34.86 2.60
N ILE A 73 -5.64 34.49 2.65
CA ILE A 73 -5.14 33.14 2.38
C ILE A 73 -5.76 32.20 3.43
N LYS A 74 -6.54 31.21 3.00
CA LYS A 74 -7.16 30.25 3.94
C LYS A 74 -6.63 28.83 3.86
N LYS A 75 -5.91 28.43 2.80
CA LYS A 75 -5.35 27.08 2.68
C LYS A 75 -4.20 27.07 1.68
N ASP A 76 -2.98 26.77 2.13
CA ASP A 76 -1.93 26.30 1.23
C ASP A 76 -2.34 24.90 0.79
N ILE A 77 -2.72 24.75 -0.47
CA ILE A 77 -3.16 23.44 -0.98
C ILE A 77 -1.95 22.66 -1.48
N PHE A 78 -0.88 23.36 -1.90
CA PHE A 78 0.33 22.71 -2.35
C PHE A 78 1.57 23.59 -2.21
N THR A 79 2.67 23.03 -1.72
CA THR A 79 3.99 23.67 -1.75
C THR A 79 4.98 22.66 -2.33
N PHE A 80 5.50 22.93 -3.52
CA PHE A 80 6.52 22.10 -4.16
C PHE A 80 7.92 22.61 -3.81
N ARG A 81 8.79 21.73 -3.30
CA ARG A 81 10.23 21.99 -3.16
C ARG A 81 10.97 21.09 -4.14
N ASN A 82 11.84 21.68 -4.96
CA ASN A 82 12.54 21.01 -6.07
C ASN A 82 13.51 19.87 -5.67
N ASN A 83 13.49 19.41 -4.43
CA ASN A 83 14.20 18.19 -4.02
C ASN A 83 13.30 16.94 -4.03
N ASP A 84 11.99 17.10 -4.28
CA ASP A 84 11.07 15.98 -4.52
C ASP A 84 10.99 15.74 -6.04
N THR A 85 11.93 14.95 -6.56
CA THR A 85 11.86 14.27 -7.88
C THR A 85 11.76 15.12 -9.15
N LEU A 86 12.74 15.99 -9.42
CA LEU A 86 13.05 16.43 -10.78
C LEU A 86 14.55 16.20 -11.04
N ASP A 87 14.89 15.38 -12.02
CA ASP A 87 16.23 15.39 -12.59
C ASP A 87 16.40 16.75 -13.30
N THR A 88 17.00 17.72 -12.61
CA THR A 88 17.04 19.13 -13.05
C THR A 88 18.04 19.39 -14.18
N ASN A 89 18.25 18.43 -15.07
CA ASN A 89 19.22 18.52 -16.18
C ASN A 89 18.58 18.57 -17.58
N THR A 90 17.26 18.59 -17.69
CA THR A 90 16.57 18.62 -18.98
C THR A 90 15.61 19.81 -19.08
N GLU A 91 15.83 20.68 -20.07
CA GLU A 91 14.82 21.61 -20.57
C GLU A 91 13.56 20.81 -20.96
N GLY A 92 12.38 21.22 -20.53
CA GLY A 92 11.16 20.44 -20.78
C GLY A 92 9.88 21.03 -20.21
N ILE A 93 8.76 20.45 -20.65
CA ILE A 93 7.41 20.71 -20.12
C ILE A 93 7.18 19.77 -18.94
N HIS A 94 6.75 20.34 -17.82
CA HIS A 94 6.41 19.60 -16.61
C HIS A 94 4.93 19.80 -16.28
N GLU A 95 4.24 18.73 -15.87
CA GLU A 95 2.81 18.77 -15.59
C GLU A 95 2.50 18.28 -14.17
N ALA A 96 1.59 18.98 -13.51
CA ALA A 96 1.04 18.61 -12.22
C ALA A 96 -0.48 18.60 -12.30
N ILE A 97 -1.10 17.46 -11.94
CA ILE A 97 -2.54 17.23 -12.03
C ILE A 97 -3.11 17.13 -10.62
N PHE A 98 -4.15 17.90 -10.34
CA PHE A 98 -4.80 17.98 -9.04
C PHE A 98 -6.29 17.71 -9.17
N THR A 99 -6.84 16.87 -8.30
CA THR A 99 -8.29 16.69 -8.19
C THR A 99 -8.84 17.62 -7.12
N LEU A 100 -9.85 18.42 -7.46
CA LEU A 100 -10.46 19.37 -6.54
C LEU A 100 -11.70 18.75 -5.87
N SER A 101 -11.81 18.87 -4.56
CA SER A 101 -13.04 18.46 -3.85
C SER A 101 -14.15 19.51 -4.02
N GLN A 102 -15.41 19.13 -3.80
CA GLN A 102 -16.54 20.08 -3.80
C GLN A 102 -16.36 21.23 -2.79
N GLU A 103 -15.68 20.96 -1.66
CA GLU A 103 -15.33 22.03 -0.70
C GLU A 103 -14.25 22.97 -1.25
N ASP A 104 -13.27 22.44 -1.98
CA ASP A 104 -12.23 23.26 -2.62
C ASP A 104 -12.84 24.13 -3.74
N ILE A 105 -13.75 23.57 -4.56
CA ILE A 105 -14.49 24.26 -5.63
C ILE A 105 -15.35 25.39 -5.04
N ALA A 106 -16.09 25.12 -3.96
CA ALA A 106 -16.93 26.12 -3.27
C ALA A 106 -16.14 27.30 -2.66
N LEU A 107 -14.82 27.16 -2.52
CA LEU A 107 -13.93 28.19 -1.97
C LEU A 107 -13.22 29.01 -3.05
N MET A 108 -13.39 28.71 -4.36
CA MET A 108 -12.56 29.30 -5.42
C MET A 108 -13.04 30.69 -5.85
N GLY A 109 -12.11 31.65 -5.82
CA GLY A 109 -12.28 32.94 -6.49
C GLY A 109 -11.13 33.30 -7.42
N TYR A 110 -9.90 32.93 -7.02
CA TYR A 110 -8.68 33.12 -7.79
C TYR A 110 -7.67 32.01 -7.47
N ILE A 111 -6.81 31.66 -8.43
CA ILE A 111 -5.60 30.87 -8.18
C ILE A 111 -4.41 31.83 -8.11
N GLU A 112 -3.62 31.78 -7.03
CA GLU A 112 -2.32 32.45 -6.95
C GLU A 112 -1.19 31.43 -7.10
N ILE A 113 -0.42 31.56 -8.18
CA ILE A 113 0.81 30.79 -8.38
C ILE A 113 1.98 31.69 -8.01
N SER A 114 2.76 31.28 -7.02
CA SER A 114 3.96 31.97 -6.54
C SER A 114 5.22 31.16 -6.86
N ILE A 115 6.07 31.67 -7.73
CA ILE A 115 7.38 31.06 -8.00
C ILE A 115 8.41 31.76 -7.12
N ILE A 116 9.02 31.02 -6.20
CA ILE A 116 10.03 31.52 -5.27
C ILE A 116 11.40 31.03 -5.76
N SER A 117 12.22 31.95 -6.26
CA SER A 117 13.63 31.66 -6.57
C SER A 117 14.54 32.16 -5.46
N ARG A 118 15.47 31.33 -5.01
CA ARG A 118 16.42 31.68 -3.94
C ARG A 118 17.54 32.62 -4.41
N ASP A 119 17.83 32.64 -5.72
CA ASP A 119 18.83 33.51 -6.34
C ASP A 119 18.21 34.73 -7.07
N GLY A 120 16.88 34.81 -7.10
CA GLY A 120 16.13 35.89 -7.73
C GLY A 120 15.91 35.73 -9.24
N SER A 121 16.39 34.63 -9.84
CA SER A 121 16.18 34.27 -11.23
C SER A 121 15.22 33.08 -11.35
N THR A 122 14.17 33.20 -12.17
CA THR A 122 13.23 32.10 -12.44
C THR A 122 13.47 31.60 -13.86
N GLY A 123 13.88 30.34 -14.01
CA GLY A 123 14.01 29.68 -15.32
C GLY A 123 12.68 29.22 -15.94
N VAL A 124 11.53 29.72 -15.45
CA VAL A 124 10.19 29.33 -15.94
C VAL A 124 9.75 30.36 -16.97
N GLU A 125 9.47 29.91 -18.19
CA GLU A 125 9.10 30.81 -19.30
C GLU A 125 7.59 30.86 -19.56
N LYS A 126 6.89 29.76 -19.30
CA LYS A 126 5.45 29.63 -19.55
C LYS A 126 4.81 28.78 -18.47
N ILE A 127 3.60 29.18 -18.07
CA ILE A 127 2.70 28.38 -17.23
C ILE A 127 1.35 28.36 -17.92
N THR A 128 0.78 27.18 -18.03
CA THR A 128 -0.56 26.91 -18.53
C THR A 128 -1.37 26.30 -17.40
N VAL A 129 -2.59 26.80 -17.22
CA VAL A 129 -3.55 26.26 -16.27
C VAL A 129 -4.78 25.82 -17.06
N ALA A 130 -5.18 24.57 -16.88
CA ALA A 130 -6.33 23.98 -17.54
C ALA A 130 -7.25 23.31 -16.52
N PHE A 131 -8.54 23.34 -16.80
CA PHE A 131 -9.56 22.63 -16.02
C PHE A 131 -10.25 21.63 -16.94
N SER A 132 -10.48 20.40 -16.47
CA SER A 132 -11.24 19.40 -17.20
C SER A 132 -12.21 18.64 -16.30
N ASN A 133 -13.34 18.24 -16.88
CA ASN A 133 -14.36 17.46 -16.21
C ASN A 133 -14.09 15.98 -16.49
N SER A 134 -14.03 15.17 -15.44
CA SER A 134 -13.58 13.77 -15.45
C SER A 134 -14.55 12.80 -16.16
N THR A 135 -14.69 12.90 -17.49
CA THR A 135 -15.19 11.78 -18.32
C THR A 135 -14.43 11.51 -19.62
N ASP A 136 -13.44 12.32 -20.02
CA ASP A 136 -12.64 12.04 -21.22
C ASP A 136 -11.14 12.18 -20.90
N GLU A 137 -10.33 11.18 -21.25
CA GLU A 137 -8.86 11.26 -21.23
C GLU A 137 -8.39 12.37 -22.18
N PRO A 138 -7.44 13.24 -21.78
CA PRO A 138 -6.86 14.20 -22.71
C PRO A 138 -5.86 13.50 -23.65
N ASP A 139 -6.26 13.30 -24.91
CA ASP A 139 -5.36 12.93 -26.01
C ASP A 139 -4.65 14.19 -26.51
N ILE A 140 -3.43 14.45 -26.01
CA ILE A 140 -2.58 15.55 -26.50
C ILE A 140 -1.39 14.94 -27.26
N GLN A 141 -1.43 15.09 -28.58
CA GLN A 141 -0.36 14.72 -29.50
C GLN A 141 0.89 15.60 -29.33
N ASP A 142 2.04 14.94 -29.28
CA ASP A 142 3.41 15.47 -29.26
C ASP A 142 3.73 16.31 -30.52
N PRO A 143 4.13 17.60 -30.41
CA PRO A 143 4.47 18.42 -31.57
C PRO A 143 5.96 18.33 -31.91
N GLY A 144 6.30 17.59 -32.98
CA GLY A 144 7.65 17.65 -33.54
C GLY A 144 7.84 16.91 -34.86
N THR A 145 7.67 17.61 -35.99
CA THR A 145 8.70 17.82 -37.04
C THR A 145 8.07 18.44 -38.29
N THR A 146 8.60 19.61 -38.66
CA THR A 146 8.25 20.34 -39.88
C THR A 146 8.93 19.74 -41.11
N ASP A 147 8.20 19.50 -42.20
CA ASP A 147 8.66 19.94 -43.52
C ASP A 147 7.51 20.15 -44.53
N ARG A 148 7.79 21.08 -45.46
CA ARG A 148 6.88 21.79 -46.38
C ARG A 148 6.11 20.91 -47.39
N GLN A 149 4.84 21.24 -47.67
CA GLN A 149 4.36 21.65 -49.02
C GLN A 149 2.84 21.99 -49.07
N THR A 150 2.55 23.27 -49.37
CA THR A 150 1.52 23.85 -50.27
C THR A 150 0.13 23.20 -50.51
N ASP A 151 -0.91 23.98 -50.13
CA ASP A 151 -2.33 24.15 -50.59
C ASP A 151 -2.54 24.09 -52.14
N PRO A 152 -3.76 24.10 -52.77
CA PRO A 152 -5.12 24.33 -52.23
C PRO A 152 -6.37 23.60 -52.81
N GLY A 153 -7.50 23.72 -52.07
CA GLY A 153 -8.89 23.80 -52.59
C GLY A 153 -9.74 22.52 -52.47
N THR A 154 -11.06 22.52 -52.23
CA THR A 154 -12.12 23.51 -52.48
C THR A 154 -13.45 23.15 -51.76
N THR A 155 -14.20 24.18 -51.35
CA THR A 155 -15.69 24.36 -51.31
C THR A 155 -16.64 23.49 -50.44
N ASP A 156 -17.51 24.26 -49.76
CA ASP A 156 -18.65 24.02 -48.84
C ASP A 156 -19.99 23.64 -49.57
N PRO A 157 -21.19 23.63 -48.93
CA PRO A 157 -21.81 22.69 -47.98
C PRO A 157 -23.05 21.95 -48.55
N GLY A 158 -23.61 20.99 -47.80
CA GLY A 158 -24.94 20.42 -48.06
C GLY A 158 -25.74 20.15 -46.78
N THR A 159 -26.89 20.81 -46.65
CA THR A 159 -27.88 20.76 -45.55
C THR A 159 -28.89 19.61 -45.71
N THR A 160 -29.45 19.06 -44.61
CA THR A 160 -30.92 18.84 -44.41
C THR A 160 -31.30 18.27 -43.03
N ASP A 161 -32.55 18.58 -42.65
CA ASP A 161 -33.29 18.48 -41.38
C ASP A 161 -33.50 17.08 -40.72
N PRO A 162 -33.87 17.01 -39.42
CA PRO A 162 -34.18 15.78 -38.71
C PRO A 162 -35.67 15.38 -38.80
N GLY A 163 -35.93 14.12 -39.14
CA GLY A 163 -37.26 13.52 -39.13
C GLY A 163 -37.54 12.71 -37.86
N THR A 164 -38.67 12.99 -37.23
CA THR A 164 -39.28 12.22 -36.11
C THR A 164 -39.94 10.93 -36.61
N THR A 165 -39.88 9.84 -35.83
CA THR A 165 -40.83 8.72 -35.96
C THR A 165 -41.09 8.00 -34.63
N ASP A 166 -42.34 7.59 -34.48
CA ASP A 166 -43.08 7.00 -33.35
C ASP A 166 -42.56 5.62 -32.89
N PRO A 167 -42.68 5.21 -31.61
CA PRO A 167 -42.33 3.87 -31.16
C PRO A 167 -43.51 2.89 -31.33
N GLY A 168 -43.31 1.87 -32.16
CA GLY A 168 -44.23 0.75 -32.35
C GLY A 168 -44.23 -0.25 -31.18
N THR A 169 -45.42 -0.64 -30.76
CA THR A 169 -45.71 -1.73 -29.81
C THR A 169 -45.40 -3.10 -30.40
N THR A 170 -44.72 -3.97 -29.66
CA THR A 170 -44.57 -5.41 -29.96
C THR A 170 -45.29 -6.28 -28.94
N ASP A 171 -45.97 -7.30 -29.46
CA ASP A 171 -46.88 -8.24 -28.80
C ASP A 171 -46.11 -9.32 -28.00
N PRO A 172 -46.58 -9.81 -26.83
CA PRO A 172 -45.89 -10.84 -26.07
C PRO A 172 -46.15 -12.24 -26.65
N GLY A 173 -45.08 -12.90 -27.10
CA GLY A 173 -45.13 -14.30 -27.51
C GLY A 173 -45.37 -15.25 -26.34
N THR A 174 -46.34 -16.14 -26.50
CA THR A 174 -46.61 -17.29 -25.62
C THR A 174 -45.59 -18.40 -25.89
N THR A 175 -44.93 -18.90 -24.84
CA THR A 175 -44.17 -20.15 -24.87
C THR A 175 -44.70 -21.11 -23.80
N ASP A 176 -44.93 -22.34 -24.24
CA ASP A 176 -45.58 -23.44 -23.55
C ASP A 176 -44.62 -24.07 -22.50
N PRO A 177 -45.00 -24.27 -21.23
CA PRO A 177 -44.14 -24.96 -20.27
C PRO A 177 -44.18 -26.48 -20.51
N GLY A 178 -43.04 -27.03 -20.91
CA GLY A 178 -42.83 -28.47 -21.06
C GLY A 178 -43.08 -29.24 -19.76
N THR A 179 -43.84 -30.33 -19.88
CA THR A 179 -44.08 -31.31 -18.83
C THR A 179 -42.84 -32.17 -18.60
N THR A 180 -42.37 -32.22 -17.34
CA THR A 180 -41.42 -33.23 -16.87
C THR A 180 -42.08 -34.04 -15.77
N ASP A 181 -42.02 -35.36 -15.96
CA ASP A 181 -42.63 -36.41 -15.14
C ASP A 181 -41.84 -36.61 -13.83
N PRO A 182 -42.43 -36.46 -12.62
CA PRO A 182 -41.72 -36.76 -11.39
C PRO A 182 -41.64 -38.27 -11.16
N GLY A 183 -40.41 -38.80 -11.22
CA GLY A 183 -40.11 -40.19 -10.90
C GLY A 183 -40.59 -40.61 -9.51
N THR A 184 -41.24 -41.75 -9.45
CA THR A 184 -41.67 -42.43 -8.22
C THR A 184 -40.46 -42.99 -7.47
N THR A 185 -40.28 -42.56 -6.22
CA THR A 185 -39.44 -43.26 -5.24
C THR A 185 -40.32 -43.76 -4.11
N ASP A 186 -40.17 -45.05 -3.82
CA ASP A 186 -40.94 -45.84 -2.87
C ASP A 186 -40.54 -45.48 -1.43
N PRO A 187 -41.45 -44.98 -0.55
CA PRO A 187 -41.12 -44.73 0.84
C PRO A 187 -41.17 -46.04 1.63
N GLY A 188 -39.99 -46.50 2.08
CA GLY A 188 -39.85 -47.61 3.01
C GLY A 188 -40.66 -47.39 4.29
N THR A 189 -41.37 -48.43 4.69
CA THR A 189 -42.17 -48.51 5.91
C THR A 189 -41.29 -48.57 7.15
N THR A 190 -41.40 -47.60 8.05
CA THR A 190 -40.99 -47.73 9.45
C THR A 190 -42.17 -47.50 10.38
N ASP A 191 -42.35 -48.46 11.28
CA ASP A 191 -43.40 -48.61 12.28
C ASP A 191 -43.38 -47.45 13.31
N PRO A 192 -44.50 -46.72 13.56
CA PRO A 192 -44.53 -45.71 14.60
C PRO A 192 -44.83 -46.36 15.96
N GLY A 193 -43.79 -46.43 16.79
CA GLY A 193 -43.91 -46.74 18.21
C GLY A 193 -44.77 -45.71 18.94
N THR A 194 -45.68 -46.20 19.78
CA THR A 194 -46.58 -45.42 20.63
C THR A 194 -45.86 -44.90 21.86
N THR A 195 -45.90 -43.58 22.10
CA THR A 195 -45.61 -42.99 23.41
C THR A 195 -46.67 -41.96 23.77
N ASP A 196 -47.13 -42.08 25.01
CA ASP A 196 -48.23 -41.42 25.73
C ASP A 196 -48.05 -39.89 25.83
N PRO A 197 -49.10 -39.05 25.65
CA PRO A 197 -48.98 -37.61 25.82
C PRO A 197 -49.06 -37.21 27.30
N GLY A 198 -47.91 -36.91 27.89
CA GLY A 198 -47.83 -36.21 29.18
C GLY A 198 -48.19 -34.73 29.03
N THR A 199 -49.16 -34.28 29.83
CA THR A 199 -49.56 -32.89 29.97
C THR A 199 -48.60 -32.12 30.87
N THR A 200 -48.05 -30.99 30.39
CA THR A 200 -47.46 -29.95 31.25
C THR A 200 -47.82 -28.55 30.74
N ASP A 201 -48.21 -27.73 31.71
CA ASP A 201 -48.76 -26.36 31.69
C ASP A 201 -47.83 -25.32 30.99
N PRO A 202 -48.35 -24.30 30.29
CA PRO A 202 -47.52 -23.26 29.68
C PRO A 202 -47.14 -22.21 30.73
N GLY A 203 -45.92 -22.32 31.26
CA GLY A 203 -45.28 -21.26 32.03
C GLY A 203 -44.75 -20.17 31.10
N THR A 204 -45.25 -18.95 31.28
CA THR A 204 -44.73 -17.72 30.69
C THR A 204 -43.40 -17.35 31.35
N THR A 205 -42.31 -17.27 30.58
CA THR A 205 -41.09 -16.57 30.97
C THR A 205 -40.62 -15.66 29.83
N ASP A 206 -40.32 -14.44 30.22
CA ASP A 206 -39.91 -13.23 29.49
C ASP A 206 -38.79 -13.48 28.44
N PRO A 207 -38.82 -12.86 27.24
CA PRO A 207 -37.72 -12.96 26.29
C PRO A 207 -36.52 -12.17 26.80
N GLY A 208 -35.60 -12.88 27.47
CA GLY A 208 -34.24 -12.39 27.65
C GLY A 208 -33.59 -12.21 26.29
N THR A 209 -33.12 -11.00 26.00
CA THR A 209 -32.33 -10.66 24.82
C THR A 209 -31.04 -11.47 24.82
N THR A 210 -31.03 -12.61 24.14
CA THR A 210 -29.79 -13.25 23.68
C THR A 210 -29.26 -12.44 22.51
N ASP A 211 -28.12 -11.79 22.75
CA ASP A 211 -27.24 -11.23 21.72
C ASP A 211 -27.07 -12.27 20.60
N PRO A 212 -27.28 -11.93 19.31
CA PRO A 212 -27.04 -12.87 18.23
C PRO A 212 -25.54 -13.18 18.23
N GLY A 213 -25.20 -14.36 18.76
CA GLY A 213 -23.86 -14.91 18.59
C GLY A 213 -23.54 -14.90 17.11
N THR A 214 -22.56 -14.09 16.73
CA THR A 214 -21.93 -14.17 15.42
C THR A 214 -21.35 -15.57 15.32
N THR A 215 -22.06 -16.47 14.65
CA THR A 215 -21.43 -17.66 14.07
C THR A 215 -20.39 -17.15 13.10
N ASP A 216 -19.14 -17.15 13.57
CA ASP A 216 -17.94 -17.00 12.75
C ASP A 216 -18.09 -17.97 11.56
N PRO A 217 -17.99 -17.52 10.30
CA PRO A 217 -17.96 -18.41 9.17
C PRO A 217 -16.80 -19.37 9.39
N GLY A 218 -17.11 -20.62 9.74
CA GLY A 218 -16.14 -21.58 10.21
C GLY A 218 -14.91 -21.62 9.31
N THR A 219 -13.79 -21.12 9.82
CA THR A 219 -12.49 -21.50 9.30
C THR A 219 -12.39 -23.01 9.50
N GLN A 220 -12.41 -23.77 8.40
CA GLN A 220 -12.08 -25.20 8.47
C GLN A 220 -10.77 -25.31 9.25
N GLU A 221 -10.74 -26.15 10.29
CA GLU A 221 -9.47 -26.51 10.92
C GLU A 221 -8.55 -27.02 9.80
N PRO A 222 -7.32 -26.48 9.67
CA PRO A 222 -6.38 -26.95 8.68
C PRO A 222 -6.21 -28.46 8.78
N ASP A 223 -6.11 -29.14 7.63
CA ASP A 223 -5.68 -30.54 7.59
C ASP A 223 -4.16 -30.63 7.87
N ASP A 224 -3.78 -30.31 9.10
CA ASP A 224 -2.39 -30.15 9.54
C ASP A 224 -1.79 -31.44 10.12
N ASN A 225 -2.39 -32.60 9.86
CA ASN A 225 -2.02 -33.90 10.46
C ASN A 225 -1.89 -33.85 11.99
N GLY A 226 -2.50 -32.86 12.62
CA GLY A 226 -2.46 -32.64 14.04
C GLY A 226 -1.27 -31.85 14.59
N ALA A 227 -0.60 -31.06 13.77
CA ALA A 227 0.35 -30.05 14.24
C ALA A 227 -0.36 -28.90 14.96
N LYS A 228 0.39 -28.01 15.61
CA LYS A 228 -0.13 -26.71 16.04
C LYS A 228 0.10 -25.70 14.92
N TYR A 229 -0.79 -24.72 14.79
CA TYR A 229 -0.73 -23.71 13.75
C TYR A 229 -1.09 -22.32 14.28
N LEU A 230 -0.67 -21.31 13.53
CA LEU A 230 -1.06 -19.92 13.73
C LEU A 230 -2.39 -19.65 13.04
N ARG A 231 -3.24 -18.87 13.69
CA ARG A 231 -4.47 -18.32 13.10
C ARG A 231 -4.72 -16.90 13.57
N VAL A 232 -5.50 -16.15 12.81
CA VAL A 232 -6.09 -14.89 13.26
C VAL A 232 -7.39 -15.18 14.01
N ASN A 233 -7.57 -14.54 15.16
CA ASN A 233 -8.81 -14.51 15.92
C ASN A 233 -9.10 -13.07 16.37
N GLY A 234 -10.07 -12.43 15.73
CA GLY A 234 -10.35 -11.00 15.92
C GLY A 234 -9.11 -10.15 15.61
N ASN A 235 -8.61 -9.44 16.61
CA ASN A 235 -7.41 -8.61 16.51
C ASN A 235 -6.12 -9.27 17.01
N GLN A 236 -6.14 -10.57 17.31
CA GLN A 236 -4.98 -11.32 17.80
C GLN A 236 -4.54 -12.37 16.79
N ILE A 237 -3.25 -12.72 16.84
CA ILE A 237 -2.74 -13.97 16.31
C ILE A 237 -2.69 -14.97 17.46
N GLU A 238 -3.17 -16.18 17.23
CA GLU A 238 -3.15 -17.27 18.19
C GLU A 238 -2.36 -18.46 17.65
N TYR A 239 -1.74 -19.22 18.54
CA TYR A 239 -1.05 -20.46 18.23
C TYR A 239 -1.60 -21.62 19.05
N GLY A 240 -1.91 -22.73 18.40
CA GLY A 240 -2.54 -23.86 19.08
C GLY A 240 -3.10 -24.92 18.15
N ARG A 241 -3.99 -25.75 18.69
CA ARG A 241 -4.68 -26.83 17.96
C ARG A 241 -5.98 -27.21 18.68
N GLY A 242 -7.01 -27.61 17.93
CA GLY A 242 -8.16 -28.36 18.45
C GLY A 242 -8.86 -27.64 19.59
N GLY A 243 -9.17 -26.35 19.38
CA GLY A 243 -9.75 -25.45 20.38
C GLY A 243 -8.79 -24.93 21.46
N ASN A 244 -7.58 -25.49 21.61
CA ASN A 244 -6.58 -25.04 22.60
C ASN A 244 -5.62 -24.03 21.98
N PHE A 245 -6.08 -22.80 21.84
CA PHE A 245 -5.31 -21.68 21.29
C PHE A 245 -4.87 -20.70 22.37
N LYS A 246 -3.68 -20.12 22.19
CA LYS A 246 -3.15 -19.03 23.01
C LYS A 246 -2.76 -17.86 22.13
N SER A 247 -3.07 -16.64 22.57
CA SER A 247 -2.63 -15.43 21.90
C SER A 247 -1.12 -15.31 21.95
N VAL A 248 -0.50 -15.06 20.80
CA VAL A 248 0.95 -14.86 20.67
C VAL A 248 1.23 -13.43 20.23
N VAL A 249 2.34 -12.87 20.72
CA VAL A 249 2.87 -11.60 20.22
C VAL A 249 4.20 -11.87 19.54
N LEU A 250 4.24 -11.72 18.21
CA LEU A 250 5.47 -11.92 17.45
C LEU A 250 6.43 -10.75 17.70
N ARG A 251 7.62 -11.04 18.22
CA ARG A 251 8.71 -10.08 18.45
C ARG A 251 10.03 -10.68 18.00
N GLY A 252 10.68 -10.00 17.05
CA GLY A 252 11.87 -10.57 16.43
C GLY A 252 12.65 -9.62 15.55
N VAL A 253 13.31 -10.20 14.55
CA VAL A 253 14.24 -9.49 13.67
C VAL A 253 14.10 -9.95 12.22
N ASN A 254 14.48 -9.06 11.31
CA ASN A 254 14.65 -9.34 9.88
C ASN A 254 16.08 -9.84 9.61
N VAL A 255 16.26 -10.89 8.80
CA VAL A 255 17.59 -11.42 8.47
C VAL A 255 18.05 -11.10 7.04
N GLY A 256 17.30 -10.28 6.30
CA GLY A 256 17.63 -9.87 4.94
C GLY A 256 17.59 -11.02 3.92
N ASP A 257 18.14 -10.75 2.71
CA ASP A 257 18.22 -11.73 1.62
C ASP A 257 19.40 -12.68 1.81
N LEU A 258 19.13 -13.79 2.50
CA LEU A 258 20.14 -14.80 2.78
C LEU A 258 20.75 -15.42 1.51
N TYR A 259 19.99 -15.58 0.43
CA TYR A 259 20.50 -16.20 -0.77
C TYR A 259 21.42 -15.26 -1.54
N HIS A 260 21.06 -13.98 -1.65
CA HIS A 260 21.97 -12.96 -2.17
C HIS A 260 23.28 -12.94 -1.39
N PHE A 261 23.23 -12.98 -0.06
CA PHE A 261 24.45 -12.97 0.77
C PHE A 261 25.36 -14.17 0.52
N LYS A 262 24.75 -15.35 0.37
CA LYS A 262 25.47 -16.57 0.00
C LYS A 262 26.09 -16.45 -1.39
N ARG A 263 25.35 -15.92 -2.37
CA ARG A 263 25.85 -15.78 -3.74
C ARG A 263 26.94 -14.72 -3.86
N ALA A 264 26.76 -13.56 -3.22
CA ALA A 264 27.61 -12.39 -3.38
C ALA A 264 28.93 -12.50 -2.60
N ALA A 265 28.92 -13.07 -1.39
CA ALA A 265 30.13 -13.18 -0.55
C ALA A 265 30.33 -14.55 0.10
N ASN A 266 29.59 -15.58 -0.30
CA ASN A 266 29.62 -16.89 0.37
C ASN A 266 29.35 -16.78 1.88
N ARG A 267 28.53 -15.79 2.28
CA ARG A 267 28.19 -15.52 3.67
C ARG A 267 27.14 -16.52 4.14
N SER A 268 27.40 -17.15 5.28
CA SER A 268 26.44 -18.06 5.92
C SER A 268 25.31 -17.28 6.59
N ALA A 269 24.13 -17.89 6.69
CA ALA A 269 23.02 -17.34 7.47
C ALA A 269 23.39 -17.16 8.96
N PRO A 270 22.73 -16.23 9.68
CA PRO A 270 22.90 -16.08 11.12
C PRO A 270 22.50 -17.35 11.89
N SER A 271 22.97 -17.47 13.13
CA SER A 271 22.52 -18.53 14.04
C SER A 271 21.09 -18.27 14.54
N PHE A 272 20.13 -19.06 14.06
CA PHE A 272 18.74 -18.97 14.51
C PHE A 272 18.56 -19.39 15.98
N THR A 273 19.39 -20.30 16.50
CA THR A 273 19.41 -20.62 17.94
C THR A 273 19.83 -19.42 18.78
N ARG A 274 20.76 -18.60 18.28
CA ARG A 274 21.16 -17.35 18.95
C ARG A 274 20.04 -16.31 18.90
N ILE A 275 19.39 -16.14 17.74
CA ILE A 275 18.20 -15.28 17.60
C ILE A 275 17.09 -15.72 18.58
N ALA A 276 16.80 -17.01 18.68
CA ALA A 276 15.83 -17.52 19.62
C ALA A 276 16.29 -17.31 21.07
N ASN A 277 17.45 -17.83 21.47
CA ASN A 277 17.79 -17.99 22.89
C ASN A 277 18.53 -16.79 23.48
N GLU A 278 19.45 -16.18 22.73
CA GLU A 278 20.25 -15.07 23.26
C GLU A 278 19.59 -13.72 23.06
N LEU A 279 18.93 -13.50 21.91
CA LEU A 279 18.17 -12.27 21.69
C LEU A 279 16.78 -12.35 22.35
N ASN A 280 16.30 -13.57 22.62
CA ASN A 280 14.94 -13.81 23.10
C ASN A 280 13.87 -13.35 22.09
N ALA A 281 14.08 -13.62 20.81
CA ALA A 281 13.05 -13.49 19.77
C ALA A 281 12.18 -14.76 19.69
N ASN A 282 10.94 -14.62 19.22
CA ASN A 282 10.08 -15.77 18.87
C ASN A 282 9.73 -15.83 17.38
N VAL A 283 10.13 -14.84 16.58
CA VAL A 283 9.88 -14.81 15.13
C VAL A 283 11.13 -14.33 14.40
N VAL A 284 11.31 -14.78 13.16
CA VAL A 284 12.29 -14.23 12.22
C VAL A 284 11.64 -14.02 10.86
N ARG A 285 11.98 -12.90 10.20
CA ARG A 285 11.50 -12.56 8.85
C ARG A 285 12.60 -12.71 7.82
N PHE A 286 12.30 -13.46 6.77
CA PHE A 286 13.14 -13.67 5.60
C PHE A 286 12.64 -12.78 4.47
N ALA A 287 13.39 -11.71 4.21
CA ALA A 287 13.17 -10.84 3.05
C ALA A 287 13.67 -11.58 1.80
N VAL A 288 12.76 -11.96 0.89
CA VAL A 288 13.09 -12.68 -0.35
C VAL A 288 12.80 -11.78 -1.55
N PRO A 289 13.81 -11.09 -2.10
CA PRO A 289 13.65 -10.26 -3.28
C PRO A 289 13.25 -11.08 -4.50
N PRO A 290 12.23 -10.66 -5.25
CA PRO A 290 11.71 -11.40 -6.40
C PRO A 290 12.46 -11.12 -7.72
N GLY A 291 13.62 -10.47 -7.63
CA GLY A 291 14.37 -10.01 -8.78
C GLY A 291 15.06 -11.10 -9.58
N ARG A 292 16.20 -10.71 -10.17
CA ARG A 292 17.03 -11.57 -11.02
C ARG A 292 17.26 -12.97 -10.41
N LEU A 293 17.56 -13.06 -9.11
CA LEU A 293 17.85 -14.34 -8.44
C LEU A 293 16.64 -15.29 -8.44
N TRP A 294 15.42 -14.77 -8.34
CA TRP A 294 14.19 -15.58 -8.41
C TRP A 294 13.99 -16.20 -9.79
N HIS A 295 14.40 -15.51 -10.85
CA HIS A 295 14.25 -16.00 -12.23
C HIS A 295 15.42 -16.88 -12.68
N GLU A 296 16.66 -16.47 -12.39
CA GLU A 296 17.86 -17.15 -12.89
C GLU A 296 18.28 -18.35 -12.03
N GLU A 297 18.06 -18.30 -10.71
CA GLU A 297 18.56 -19.29 -9.75
C GLU A 297 17.47 -19.78 -8.79
N ARG A 298 16.23 -19.85 -9.28
CA ARG A 298 15.04 -20.21 -8.50
C ARG A 298 15.23 -21.43 -7.61
N ALA A 299 15.71 -22.53 -8.18
CA ALA A 299 15.83 -23.80 -7.46
C ALA A 299 16.83 -23.70 -6.29
N GLN A 300 17.93 -22.97 -6.48
CA GLN A 300 18.95 -22.74 -5.47
C GLN A 300 18.44 -21.79 -4.38
N SER A 301 17.75 -20.71 -4.77
CA SER A 301 17.08 -19.77 -3.85
C SER A 301 16.08 -20.51 -2.95
N ILE A 302 15.20 -21.34 -3.53
CA ILE A 302 14.21 -22.13 -2.79
C ILE A 302 14.89 -23.16 -1.88
N ALA A 303 15.90 -23.89 -2.38
CA ALA A 303 16.60 -24.88 -1.57
C ALA A 303 17.28 -24.24 -0.35
N TYR A 304 17.91 -23.08 -0.53
CA TYR A 304 18.56 -22.37 0.56
C TYR A 304 17.54 -21.73 1.52
N LEU A 305 16.42 -21.22 1.02
CA LEU A 305 15.32 -20.75 1.86
C LEU A 305 14.77 -21.90 2.71
N LYS A 306 14.46 -23.06 2.12
CA LYS A 306 13.99 -24.27 2.83
C LYS A 306 14.94 -24.68 3.95
N GLU A 307 16.23 -24.76 3.65
CA GLU A 307 17.26 -25.10 4.64
C GLU A 307 17.22 -24.16 5.86
N ASN A 308 17.13 -22.86 5.63
CA ASN A 308 17.22 -21.87 6.71
C ASN A 308 15.89 -21.65 7.43
N VAL A 309 14.75 -21.75 6.74
CA VAL A 309 13.42 -21.79 7.35
C VAL A 309 13.33 -22.98 8.31
N GLN A 310 13.77 -24.18 7.88
CA GLN A 310 13.76 -25.35 8.76
C GLN A 310 14.65 -25.14 10.00
N LYS A 311 15.86 -24.57 9.85
CA LYS A 311 16.72 -24.24 10.99
C LYS A 311 16.07 -23.24 11.95
N ALA A 312 15.31 -22.26 11.45
CA ALA A 312 14.57 -21.31 12.28
C ALA A 312 13.43 -22.01 13.05
N LEU A 313 12.67 -22.85 12.37
CA LEU A 313 11.60 -23.65 12.97
C LEU A 313 12.13 -24.62 14.04
N ASP A 314 13.27 -25.27 13.80
CA ASP A 314 13.94 -26.16 14.75
C ASP A 314 14.49 -25.41 15.97
N ALA A 315 14.85 -24.14 15.79
CA ALA A 315 15.25 -23.25 16.89
C ALA A 315 14.05 -22.74 17.73
N GLY A 316 12.82 -23.13 17.38
CA GLY A 316 11.61 -22.70 18.07
C GLY A 316 11.19 -21.27 17.74
N LEU A 317 11.41 -20.83 16.50
CA LEU A 317 10.93 -19.56 15.97
C LEU A 317 9.70 -19.78 15.07
N PHE A 318 8.76 -18.84 15.11
CA PHE A 318 7.86 -18.57 13.99
C PHE A 318 8.66 -17.95 12.84
N VAL A 319 8.14 -18.08 11.62
CA VAL A 319 8.83 -17.61 10.42
C VAL A 319 7.88 -16.74 9.60
N ILE A 320 8.35 -15.59 9.14
CA ILE A 320 7.69 -14.80 8.08
C ILE A 320 8.52 -14.97 6.81
N ILE A 321 7.89 -15.42 5.73
CA ILE A 321 8.46 -15.36 4.39
C ILE A 321 7.83 -14.15 3.70
N ASP A 322 8.68 -13.22 3.27
CA ASP A 322 8.27 -11.95 2.69
C ASP A 322 8.67 -11.87 1.21
N TYR A 323 7.69 -11.50 0.37
CA TYR A 323 7.94 -11.10 -1.02
C TYR A 323 8.53 -9.68 -1.03
N HIS A 324 9.86 -9.62 -0.96
CA HIS A 324 10.58 -8.40 -0.62
C HIS A 324 10.78 -7.49 -1.83
N THR A 325 9.76 -6.73 -2.19
CA THR A 325 9.81 -5.71 -3.25
C THR A 325 9.40 -4.34 -2.73
N VAL A 326 10.01 -3.29 -3.29
CA VAL A 326 9.61 -1.89 -3.11
C VAL A 326 9.13 -1.37 -4.45
N ALA A 327 7.86 -1.65 -4.74
CA ALA A 327 7.28 -1.41 -6.05
C ALA A 327 5.76 -1.33 -5.96
N VAL A 328 5.18 -0.72 -6.98
CA VAL A 328 3.74 -0.72 -7.20
C VAL A 328 3.37 -2.00 -7.97
N PRO A 329 2.35 -2.76 -7.57
CA PRO A 329 1.85 -3.86 -8.40
C PRO A 329 1.46 -3.36 -9.80
N ASP A 330 2.02 -4.00 -10.83
CA ASP A 330 1.97 -3.64 -12.25
C ASP A 330 2.41 -2.19 -12.56
N GLY A 331 3.25 -1.61 -11.71
CA GLY A 331 3.82 -0.28 -11.89
C GLY A 331 5.35 -0.23 -11.71
N GLY A 332 5.87 0.99 -11.54
CA GLY A 332 7.29 1.23 -11.34
C GLY A 332 7.81 0.69 -10.01
N ALA A 333 9.12 0.41 -9.97
CA ALA A 333 9.84 0.12 -8.74
C ALA A 333 10.78 1.28 -8.42
N GLU A 334 11.01 1.53 -7.14
CA GLU A 334 11.83 2.66 -6.67
C GLU A 334 13.30 2.55 -7.10
N ASP A 335 13.76 1.33 -7.38
CA ASP A 335 15.15 1.06 -7.72
C ASP A 335 15.27 0.03 -8.85
N LEU A 336 14.73 0.38 -10.03
CA LEU A 336 14.94 -0.40 -11.26
C LEU A 336 16.43 -0.44 -11.70
N ASN A 337 17.26 0.47 -11.17
CA ASN A 337 18.65 0.65 -11.57
C ASN A 337 19.64 -0.18 -10.74
N ASN A 338 19.28 -0.66 -9.55
CA ASN A 338 20.12 -1.56 -8.78
C ASN A 338 19.87 -3.03 -9.18
N SER A 339 20.41 -3.41 -10.35
CA SER A 339 20.28 -4.72 -11.01
C SER A 339 20.63 -5.97 -10.17
N TRP A 340 21.10 -5.80 -8.94
CA TRP A 340 21.63 -6.86 -8.07
C TRP A 340 20.63 -7.38 -7.03
N ILE A 341 19.72 -6.54 -6.52
CA ILE A 341 18.62 -6.94 -5.60
C ILE A 341 17.33 -7.16 -6.41
N GLY A 342 17.11 -6.33 -7.44
CA GLY A 342 16.06 -6.47 -8.45
C GLY A 342 14.64 -6.44 -7.86
N TYR A 343 14.16 -5.28 -7.43
CA TYR A 343 12.73 -5.15 -7.17
C TYR A 343 11.96 -5.11 -8.48
N THR A 344 10.77 -5.69 -8.47
CA THR A 344 9.88 -5.67 -9.63
C THR A 344 8.44 -5.42 -9.18
N GLY A 345 7.75 -4.58 -9.94
CA GLY A 345 6.32 -4.37 -9.84
C GLY A 345 5.51 -5.41 -10.61
N ASP A 346 6.14 -6.25 -11.46
CA ASP A 346 5.42 -7.25 -12.27
C ASP A 346 4.62 -8.21 -11.38
N PHE A 347 3.30 -8.08 -11.44
CA PHE A 347 2.42 -8.85 -10.58
C PHE A 347 2.37 -10.33 -11.00
N ASN A 348 2.73 -10.68 -12.25
CA ASN A 348 2.86 -12.08 -12.65
C ASN A 348 4.02 -12.77 -11.94
N THR A 349 5.13 -12.07 -11.69
CA THR A 349 6.23 -12.58 -10.87
C THR A 349 5.77 -12.85 -9.44
N ALA A 350 4.95 -11.99 -8.85
CA ALA A 350 4.38 -12.23 -7.52
C ALA A 350 3.43 -13.45 -7.48
N LYS A 351 2.57 -13.61 -8.49
CA LYS A 351 1.69 -14.78 -8.61
C LYS A 351 2.48 -16.09 -8.73
N ASP A 352 3.51 -16.11 -9.58
CA ASP A 352 4.42 -17.24 -9.75
C ASP A 352 5.21 -17.54 -8.46
N PHE A 353 5.69 -16.50 -7.78
CA PHE A 353 6.35 -16.63 -6.48
C PHE A 353 5.42 -17.30 -5.46
N TRP A 354 4.22 -16.77 -5.28
CA TRP A 354 3.30 -17.29 -4.27
C TRP A 354 2.72 -18.66 -4.63
N ASP A 355 2.47 -18.98 -5.90
CA ASP A 355 2.12 -20.35 -6.28
C ASP A 355 3.24 -21.33 -5.91
N THR A 356 4.49 -20.96 -6.18
CA THR A 356 5.66 -21.81 -5.88
C THR A 356 5.91 -21.94 -4.39
N ILE A 357 6.07 -20.82 -3.67
CA ILE A 357 6.41 -20.80 -2.24
C ILE A 357 5.30 -21.44 -1.40
N SER A 358 4.03 -21.16 -1.68
CA SER A 358 2.95 -21.78 -0.92
C SER A 358 2.92 -23.30 -1.09
N ARG A 359 3.30 -23.87 -2.25
CA ARG A 359 3.41 -25.32 -2.41
C ARG A 359 4.53 -25.92 -1.58
N GLU A 360 5.63 -25.19 -1.43
CA GLU A 360 6.86 -25.65 -0.78
C GLU A 360 6.86 -25.52 0.75
N PHE A 361 6.02 -24.63 1.29
CA PHE A 361 5.94 -24.35 2.73
C PHE A 361 4.51 -24.53 3.24
N SER A 362 4.30 -25.51 4.11
CA SER A 362 2.97 -25.82 4.69
C SER A 362 2.94 -25.86 6.22
N ASP A 363 4.08 -25.62 6.89
CA ASP A 363 4.14 -25.62 8.36
C ASP A 363 3.31 -24.45 8.91
N GLY A 364 2.38 -24.74 9.83
CA GLY A 364 1.46 -23.76 10.40
C GLY A 364 2.14 -22.68 11.27
N ARG A 365 3.44 -22.78 11.54
CA ARG A 365 4.26 -21.75 12.20
C ARG A 365 4.80 -20.70 11.24
N ILE A 366 4.59 -20.87 9.93
CA ILE A 366 5.01 -19.94 8.88
C ILE A 366 3.87 -18.98 8.56
N LEU A 367 4.18 -17.70 8.44
CA LEU A 367 3.32 -16.65 7.90
C LEU A 367 3.86 -16.19 6.54
N PHE A 368 2.96 -15.75 5.66
CA PHE A 368 3.31 -15.22 4.34
C PHE A 368 2.97 -13.74 4.25
N GLU A 369 3.97 -12.90 4.04
CA GLU A 369 3.78 -11.47 3.82
C GLU A 369 3.77 -11.18 2.33
N LEU A 370 2.58 -10.88 1.81
CA LEU A 370 2.25 -10.95 0.39
C LEU A 370 3.09 -10.02 -0.49
N TRP A 371 3.52 -8.90 0.09
CA TRP A 371 4.27 -7.84 -0.57
C TRP A 371 4.86 -6.90 0.46
N ASN A 372 6.16 -6.63 0.41
CA ASN A 372 6.85 -5.79 1.38
C ASN A 372 6.34 -4.33 1.40
N GLU A 373 6.59 -3.55 0.33
CA GLU A 373 6.30 -2.10 0.33
C GLU A 373 5.72 -1.63 -1.01
N PRO A 374 4.40 -1.38 -1.06
CA PRO A 374 3.80 -0.64 -2.16
C PRO A 374 4.25 0.82 -2.16
N GLN A 375 4.92 1.25 -3.25
CA GLN A 375 5.51 2.61 -3.38
C GLN A 375 4.45 3.72 -3.44
N ASN A 376 4.88 4.98 -3.24
CA ASN A 376 4.15 6.26 -3.13
C ASN A 376 3.09 6.66 -4.16
N VAL A 377 2.70 5.80 -5.07
CA VAL A 377 1.49 6.07 -5.83
C VAL A 377 0.33 5.62 -4.96
N TYR A 378 -0.72 6.43 -4.96
CA TYR A 378 -1.93 6.19 -4.18
C TYR A 378 -1.76 6.50 -2.65
N LYS A 379 -2.22 7.70 -2.25
CA LYS A 379 -2.18 8.25 -0.86
C LYS A 379 -3.55 8.34 -0.17
N ASN A 380 -4.56 7.61 -0.62
CA ASN A 380 -5.95 7.78 -0.20
C ASN A 380 -6.77 6.48 -0.23
N GLN A 381 -8.08 6.55 -0.03
CA GLN A 381 -8.92 5.35 -0.06
C GLN A 381 -8.89 4.59 -1.39
N ALA A 382 -8.72 5.28 -2.52
CA ALA A 382 -8.61 4.63 -3.83
C ALA A 382 -7.36 3.74 -3.92
N SER A 383 -6.34 4.04 -3.12
CA SER A 383 -5.11 3.26 -2.96
C SER A 383 -5.38 1.88 -2.38
N TRP A 384 -6.15 1.84 -1.30
CA TRP A 384 -6.53 0.58 -0.69
C TRP A 384 -7.45 -0.24 -1.60
N THR A 385 -8.42 0.40 -2.27
CA THR A 385 -9.30 -0.32 -3.22
C THR A 385 -8.50 -1.00 -4.34
N ALA A 386 -7.49 -0.32 -4.89
CA ALA A 386 -6.62 -0.90 -5.91
C ALA A 386 -5.77 -2.06 -5.35
N LEU A 387 -5.04 -1.83 -4.25
CA LEU A 387 -4.17 -2.84 -3.63
C LEU A 387 -4.94 -4.07 -3.16
N LYS A 388 -6.13 -3.89 -2.60
CA LYS A 388 -7.02 -4.99 -2.19
C LYS A 388 -7.25 -5.97 -3.33
N GLY A 389 -7.52 -5.50 -4.55
CA GLY A 389 -7.73 -6.38 -5.70
C GLY A 389 -6.53 -7.27 -6.04
N TYR A 390 -5.31 -6.77 -5.82
CA TYR A 390 -4.08 -7.57 -5.98
C TYR A 390 -3.93 -8.57 -4.84
N TRP A 391 -4.13 -8.15 -3.59
CA TRP A 391 -4.03 -9.05 -2.43
C TRP A 391 -5.02 -10.21 -2.49
N GLU A 392 -6.28 -9.98 -2.87
CA GLU A 392 -7.28 -11.05 -3.03
C GLU A 392 -6.86 -12.11 -4.06
N GLN A 393 -6.15 -11.70 -5.13
CA GLN A 393 -5.61 -12.65 -6.11
C GLN A 393 -4.48 -13.51 -5.53
N LEU A 394 -3.54 -12.91 -4.79
CA LEU A 394 -2.46 -13.67 -4.14
C LEU A 394 -3.00 -14.60 -3.05
N ILE A 395 -3.95 -14.12 -2.25
CA ILE A 395 -4.68 -14.93 -1.27
C ILE A 395 -5.31 -16.14 -1.96
N SER A 396 -6.06 -15.93 -3.05
CA SER A 396 -6.70 -17.01 -3.80
C SER A 396 -5.69 -18.06 -4.27
N ILE A 397 -4.54 -17.66 -4.81
CA ILE A 397 -3.47 -18.59 -5.22
C ILE A 397 -3.01 -19.44 -4.04
N ILE A 398 -2.69 -18.81 -2.90
CA ILE A 398 -2.19 -19.51 -1.72
C ILE A 398 -3.25 -20.47 -1.15
N ARG A 399 -4.52 -20.03 -1.07
CA ARG A 399 -5.62 -20.85 -0.57
C ARG A 399 -5.97 -22.00 -1.52
N ASN A 400 -5.92 -21.79 -2.84
CA ASN A 400 -6.11 -22.85 -3.83
C ASN A 400 -5.02 -23.93 -3.77
N ASN A 401 -3.85 -23.60 -3.22
CA ASN A 401 -2.80 -24.56 -2.92
C ASN A 401 -3.02 -25.31 -1.59
N GLY A 402 -4.18 -25.13 -0.95
CA GLY A 402 -4.56 -25.80 0.28
C GLY A 402 -3.81 -25.28 1.50
N ARG A 403 -3.37 -24.02 1.50
CA ARG A 403 -2.60 -23.43 2.60
C ARG A 403 -3.46 -22.60 3.52
N SER A 404 -3.36 -22.86 4.81
CA SER A 404 -4.05 -22.17 5.89
C SER A 404 -3.16 -21.22 6.68
N ASN A 405 -1.91 -21.00 6.24
CA ASN A 405 -0.97 -20.08 6.87
C ASN A 405 -1.59 -18.68 7.04
N VAL A 406 -1.26 -17.99 8.14
CA VAL A 406 -1.65 -16.58 8.32
C VAL A 406 -0.98 -15.76 7.22
N LEU A 407 -1.77 -14.91 6.55
CA LEU A 407 -1.28 -14.00 5.53
C LEU A 407 -1.11 -12.61 6.13
N ILE A 408 -0.12 -11.86 5.67
CA ILE A 408 0.14 -10.48 6.07
C ILE A 408 0.05 -9.63 4.81
N ALA A 409 -0.91 -8.71 4.78
CA ALA A 409 -1.14 -7.82 3.65
C ALA A 409 -0.66 -6.40 3.97
N SER A 410 0.00 -5.78 3.00
CA SER A 410 0.53 -4.42 3.15
C SER A 410 -0.51 -3.35 2.82
N GLY A 411 -0.38 -2.22 3.53
CA GLY A 411 -1.06 -0.98 3.21
C GLY A 411 -0.43 -0.28 2.01
N PHE A 412 -0.52 1.05 1.99
CA PHE A 412 0.09 1.90 0.98
C PHE A 412 1.12 2.82 1.61
N TYR A 413 1.81 3.61 0.79
CA TYR A 413 2.85 4.54 1.24
C TYR A 413 3.99 3.82 1.99
N TRP A 414 4.65 2.87 1.32
CA TRP A 414 5.65 1.95 1.91
C TRP A 414 5.14 1.29 3.17
N THR A 415 3.88 0.86 3.14
CA THR A 415 3.26 0.15 4.26
C THR A 415 3.17 0.98 5.54
N LEU A 416 3.34 2.31 5.47
CA LEU A 416 3.17 3.20 6.63
C LEU A 416 1.71 3.53 6.89
N ASP A 417 0.86 3.56 5.86
CA ASP A 417 -0.52 4.04 5.94
C ASP A 417 -1.55 2.91 5.84
N LEU A 418 -2.33 2.75 6.91
CA LEU A 418 -3.39 1.75 7.05
C LEU A 418 -4.78 2.39 7.19
N ARG A 419 -4.88 3.71 6.95
CA ARG A 419 -6.14 4.43 7.08
C ARG A 419 -7.21 3.83 6.19
N SER A 420 -8.42 3.80 6.73
CA SER A 420 -9.64 3.37 6.04
C SER A 420 -9.69 1.89 5.59
N ILE A 421 -8.62 1.10 5.78
CA ILE A 421 -8.62 -0.35 5.53
C ILE A 421 -9.72 -1.06 6.34
N LYS A 422 -9.95 -0.62 7.59
CA LYS A 422 -11.02 -1.14 8.46
C LYS A 422 -12.42 -1.11 7.83
N ASN A 423 -12.65 -0.24 6.85
CA ASN A 423 -13.92 -0.08 6.16
C ASN A 423 -14.09 -1.04 4.97
N SER A 424 -13.00 -1.70 4.53
CA SER A 424 -13.02 -2.63 3.39
C SER A 424 -11.95 -3.71 3.59
N LEU A 425 -12.10 -4.52 4.63
CA LEU A 425 -11.17 -5.61 4.95
C LEU A 425 -11.06 -6.64 3.81
N LEU A 426 -9.95 -7.38 3.79
CA LEU A 426 -9.77 -8.52 2.89
C LEU A 426 -10.79 -9.62 3.23
N SER A 427 -11.19 -10.39 2.22
CA SER A 427 -12.22 -11.43 2.33
C SER A 427 -11.76 -12.60 3.20
N ASP A 428 -10.46 -12.87 3.24
CA ASP A 428 -9.87 -13.89 4.09
C ASP A 428 -9.70 -13.40 5.54
N ALA A 429 -10.48 -13.99 6.44
CA ALA A 429 -10.43 -13.70 7.87
C ALA A 429 -9.10 -14.07 8.54
N ASN A 430 -8.32 -14.98 7.94
CA ASN A 430 -7.01 -15.41 8.43
C ASN A 430 -5.86 -14.52 7.94
N THR A 431 -6.11 -13.21 7.95
CA THR A 431 -5.19 -12.17 7.44
C THR A 431 -4.90 -11.11 8.50
N ALA A 432 -3.63 -10.76 8.64
CA ALA A 432 -3.11 -9.64 9.39
C ALA A 432 -2.62 -8.53 8.43
N TYR A 433 -2.30 -7.35 8.97
CA TYR A 433 -1.85 -6.21 8.18
C TYR A 433 -0.44 -5.79 8.57
N ALA A 434 0.43 -5.58 7.58
CA ALA A 434 1.79 -5.09 7.81
C ALA A 434 1.78 -3.59 8.13
N TRP A 435 2.71 -3.14 8.96
CA TRP A 435 2.97 -1.72 9.20
C TRP A 435 4.47 -1.45 9.26
N HIS A 436 4.97 -0.51 8.46
CA HIS A 436 6.38 -0.14 8.49
C HIS A 436 6.53 1.26 9.08
N VAL A 437 7.46 1.39 10.03
CA VAL A 437 7.69 2.66 10.72
C VAL A 437 9.17 2.86 11.04
N TYR A 438 9.73 3.93 10.50
CA TYR A 438 11.15 4.24 10.64
C TYR A 438 11.38 5.60 11.31
N GLY A 439 12.54 5.75 11.92
CA GLY A 439 13.04 7.04 12.42
C GLY A 439 13.23 8.05 11.30
N GLY A 440 13.44 9.33 11.64
CA GLY A 440 13.70 10.40 10.66
C GLY A 440 12.48 10.89 9.87
N HIS A 441 11.35 10.17 9.90
CA HIS A 441 10.09 10.57 9.24
C HIS A 441 9.24 11.58 10.04
N ASN A 442 9.82 12.28 11.02
CA ASN A 442 9.10 13.20 11.94
C ASN A 442 7.84 12.59 12.59
N GLY A 443 7.82 11.27 12.77
CA GLY A 443 6.69 10.56 13.35
C GLY A 443 6.50 10.90 14.82
N THR A 444 5.25 11.21 15.20
CA THR A 444 4.83 11.28 16.61
C THR A 444 3.80 10.19 16.90
N PRO A 445 3.59 9.83 18.18
CA PRO A 445 2.50 8.92 18.54
C PRO A 445 1.15 9.33 17.95
N GLU A 446 0.83 10.62 17.91
CA GLU A 446 -0.42 11.11 17.33
C GLU A 446 -0.50 10.84 15.83
N ILE A 447 0.60 11.03 15.11
CA ILE A 447 0.70 10.76 13.67
C ILE A 447 0.60 9.26 13.40
N TRP A 448 1.30 8.43 14.17
CA TRP A 448 1.24 6.97 14.01
C TRP A 448 -0.15 6.41 14.33
N GLU A 449 -0.82 6.91 15.37
CA GLU A 449 -2.21 6.54 15.67
C GLU A 449 -3.13 6.83 14.49
N ASN A 450 -2.96 8.00 13.87
CA ASN A 450 -3.73 8.39 12.69
C ASN A 450 -3.47 7.44 11.51
N TYR A 451 -2.24 6.98 11.30
CA TYR A 451 -1.93 6.00 10.25
C TYR A 451 -2.54 4.62 10.51
N LEU A 452 -2.63 4.19 11.77
CA LEU A 452 -3.27 2.91 12.12
C LEU A 452 -4.79 2.95 12.06
N ASP A 453 -5.39 4.14 12.25
CA ASP A 453 -6.84 4.39 12.15
C ASP A 453 -7.70 3.40 12.94
N GLY A 454 -7.21 2.93 14.09
CA GLY A 454 -7.91 1.95 14.92
C GLY A 454 -8.02 0.54 14.32
N LEU A 455 -7.37 0.23 13.19
CA LEU A 455 -7.41 -1.11 12.57
C LEU A 455 -6.94 -2.21 13.53
N TYR A 456 -5.96 -1.90 14.39
CA TYR A 456 -5.44 -2.80 15.43
C TYR A 456 -6.49 -3.27 16.45
N GLN A 457 -7.65 -2.62 16.50
CA GLN A 457 -8.74 -3.01 17.39
C GLN A 457 -9.56 -4.17 16.83
N ILE A 458 -9.50 -4.42 15.51
CA ILE A 458 -10.34 -5.42 14.82
C ILE A 458 -9.54 -6.44 14.00
N ARG A 459 -8.26 -6.15 13.71
CA ARG A 459 -7.35 -7.02 12.98
C ARG A 459 -5.94 -6.94 13.56
N PRO A 460 -5.14 -8.01 13.53
CA PRO A 460 -3.76 -7.96 13.98
C PRO A 460 -2.94 -7.05 13.06
N ILE A 461 -2.11 -6.20 13.68
CA ILE A 461 -1.09 -5.43 12.95
C ILE A 461 0.27 -6.02 13.29
N VAL A 462 1.01 -6.39 12.25
CA VAL A 462 2.38 -6.85 12.33
C VAL A 462 3.29 -5.75 11.85
N THR A 463 4.05 -5.13 12.76
CA THR A 463 5.11 -4.20 12.39
C THR A 463 6.29 -5.00 11.83
N THR A 464 6.20 -5.41 10.57
CA THR A 464 7.16 -6.29 9.89
C THR A 464 8.51 -5.62 9.72
N GLU A 465 8.55 -4.29 9.73
CA GLU A 465 9.77 -3.50 9.80
C GLU A 465 9.64 -2.27 10.71
N TRP A 466 10.65 -2.09 11.56
CA TRP A 466 10.93 -0.82 12.20
C TRP A 466 12.43 -0.68 12.44
N GLY A 467 12.92 0.56 12.48
CA GLY A 467 14.33 0.84 12.75
C GLY A 467 14.67 2.32 12.65
N TYR A 468 15.93 2.65 12.98
CA TYR A 468 16.47 4.00 12.84
C TYR A 468 18.00 3.94 12.77
N TYR A 469 18.62 4.88 12.05
CA TYR A 469 20.06 5.07 12.13
C TYR A 469 20.41 5.97 13.31
N THR A 470 21.55 5.71 13.94
CA THR A 470 22.13 6.61 14.96
C THR A 470 23.09 7.64 14.34
N ASN A 471 23.36 7.56 13.04
CA ASN A 471 24.18 8.53 12.32
C ASN A 471 23.32 9.75 11.93
N PRO A 472 23.61 10.96 12.45
CA PRO A 472 22.83 12.18 12.20
C PRO A 472 22.83 12.68 10.74
N LYS A 473 23.59 12.04 9.85
CA LYS A 473 23.59 12.34 8.41
C LYS A 473 22.63 11.47 7.59
N SER A 474 21.98 10.48 8.20
CA SER A 474 21.03 9.61 7.51
C SER A 474 19.62 10.21 7.53
N ASP A 475 18.85 9.99 6.46
CA ASP A 475 17.44 10.39 6.39
C ASP A 475 16.54 9.63 7.38
N LEU A 476 16.95 8.43 7.82
CA LEU A 476 16.28 7.69 8.90
C LEU A 476 16.96 7.89 10.26
N TYR A 477 17.70 8.99 10.44
CA TYR A 477 18.33 9.30 11.73
C TYR A 477 17.27 9.55 12.80
N ASP A 478 17.46 8.92 13.96
CA ASP A 478 16.71 9.26 15.15
C ASP A 478 17.45 8.85 16.43
N THR A 479 16.83 9.10 17.58
CA THR A 479 17.33 8.68 18.89
C THR A 479 16.32 7.77 19.59
N PRO A 480 16.77 6.91 20.54
CA PRO A 480 15.86 6.12 21.34
C PRO A 480 14.73 6.95 21.97
N ALA A 481 15.07 8.07 22.63
CA ALA A 481 14.10 8.90 23.34
C ALA A 481 13.06 9.55 22.42
N ASN A 482 13.44 9.91 21.19
CA ASN A 482 12.54 10.58 20.26
C ASN A 482 11.66 9.60 19.48
N PHE A 483 12.18 8.40 19.17
CA PHE A 483 11.51 7.42 18.34
C PHE A 483 11.26 6.10 19.07
N ALA A 484 12.31 5.33 19.34
CA ALA A 484 12.18 3.93 19.73
C ALA A 484 11.49 3.72 21.08
N ASP A 485 11.76 4.56 22.08
CA ASP A 485 11.15 4.47 23.41
C ASP A 485 9.64 4.74 23.34
N LYS A 486 9.23 5.71 22.52
CA LYS A 486 7.82 6.06 22.29
C LYS A 486 7.10 4.95 21.53
N LEU A 487 7.72 4.44 20.47
CA LEU A 487 7.16 3.36 19.66
C LEU A 487 6.96 2.09 20.51
N VAL A 488 8.00 1.68 21.26
CA VAL A 488 7.93 0.50 22.13
C VAL A 488 6.87 0.67 23.21
N SER A 489 6.84 1.80 23.91
CA SER A 489 5.93 1.98 25.05
C SER A 489 4.47 2.21 24.64
N GLN A 490 4.23 3.06 23.64
CA GLN A 490 2.87 3.54 23.29
C GLN A 490 2.18 2.72 22.19
N PHE A 491 2.92 1.91 21.46
CA PHE A 491 2.38 1.05 20.40
C PHE A 491 2.63 -0.41 20.70
N PHE A 492 3.89 -0.86 20.72
CA PHE A 492 4.18 -2.29 20.86
C PHE A 492 3.66 -2.87 22.19
N LYS A 493 3.90 -2.16 23.31
CA LYS A 493 3.41 -2.59 24.63
C LYS A 493 1.95 -2.23 24.87
N ALA A 494 1.57 -0.97 24.68
CA ALA A 494 0.22 -0.50 25.03
C ALA A 494 -0.89 -1.07 24.12
N LYS A 495 -0.59 -1.38 22.85
CA LYS A 495 -1.56 -1.90 21.88
C LYS A 495 -1.31 -3.37 21.51
N ASN A 496 -0.33 -4.01 22.15
CA ASN A 496 0.04 -5.39 21.91
C ASN A 496 0.44 -5.70 20.44
N LEU A 497 1.05 -4.74 19.74
CA LEU A 497 1.42 -4.92 18.33
C LEU A 497 2.60 -5.89 18.18
N HIS A 498 2.52 -6.75 17.16
CA HIS A 498 3.64 -7.58 16.74
C HIS A 498 4.72 -6.69 16.10
N ASN A 499 6.00 -7.04 16.22
CA ASN A 499 7.08 -6.18 15.71
C ASN A 499 8.39 -6.93 15.41
N LEU A 500 9.04 -6.55 14.32
CA LEU A 500 10.31 -7.11 13.88
C LEU A 500 11.27 -6.00 13.49
N ALA A 501 12.42 -5.95 14.15
CA ALA A 501 13.43 -4.92 13.89
C ALA A 501 14.14 -5.19 12.56
N TRP A 502 14.29 -4.16 11.73
CA TRP A 502 15.10 -4.19 10.51
C TRP A 502 16.47 -3.56 10.77
N GLY A 503 17.62 -4.16 10.43
CA GLY A 503 17.84 -5.56 10.07
C GLY A 503 18.98 -6.19 10.88
N TYR A 504 18.84 -7.48 11.22
CA TYR A 504 19.88 -8.31 11.82
C TYR A 504 20.95 -8.70 10.79
N ASP A 505 21.55 -7.68 10.19
CA ASP A 505 22.47 -7.78 9.07
C ASP A 505 23.48 -6.61 9.07
N PRO A 506 24.75 -6.84 8.69
CA PRO A 506 25.75 -5.78 8.61
C PRO A 506 25.82 -5.05 7.26
N TRP A 507 25.10 -5.49 6.23
CA TRP A 507 25.05 -4.83 4.91
C TRP A 507 23.77 -4.01 4.73
N TYR A 508 22.62 -4.54 5.16
CA TYR A 508 21.33 -3.83 5.05
C TYR A 508 21.01 -3.05 6.31
N GLY A 509 20.85 -1.74 6.15
CA GLY A 509 20.57 -0.85 7.25
C GLY A 509 19.11 -0.43 7.38
N PRO A 510 18.68 0.10 8.54
CA PRO A 510 19.48 0.30 9.76
C PRO A 510 20.09 -0.98 10.35
N ASN A 511 21.42 -1.03 10.44
CA ASN A 511 22.11 -2.29 10.73
C ASN A 511 22.07 -2.56 12.24
N MET A 512 21.61 -3.73 12.66
CA MET A 512 21.80 -4.18 14.04
C MET A 512 23.22 -4.72 14.28
N LEU A 513 23.92 -5.12 13.22
CA LEU A 513 25.24 -5.74 13.29
C LEU A 513 26.29 -4.88 12.58
N LEU A 514 27.52 -4.93 13.08
CA LEU A 514 28.66 -4.22 12.48
C LEU A 514 29.60 -5.13 11.69
N ASN A 515 29.36 -6.44 11.69
CA ASN A 515 30.19 -7.39 10.95
C ASN A 515 29.44 -8.69 10.58
N GLU A 516 30.02 -9.42 9.64
CA GLU A 516 29.49 -10.67 9.07
C GLU A 516 29.68 -11.90 9.96
N ASN A 517 30.43 -11.78 11.06
CA ASN A 517 30.55 -12.84 12.07
C ASN A 517 29.41 -12.77 13.09
N TYR A 518 28.47 -11.84 12.92
CA TYR A 518 27.29 -11.63 13.75
C TYR A 518 27.61 -11.27 15.23
N ASN A 519 28.86 -11.01 15.60
CA ASN A 519 29.28 -10.93 17.00
C ASN A 519 29.34 -9.50 17.58
N THR A 520 29.28 -8.48 16.73
CA THR A 520 29.31 -7.08 17.16
C THR A 520 28.01 -6.38 16.79
N LEU A 521 27.32 -5.84 17.80
CA LEU A 521 26.10 -5.05 17.65
C LEU A 521 26.43 -3.58 17.40
N SER A 522 25.56 -2.89 16.63
CA SER A 522 25.49 -1.43 16.62
C SER A 522 24.77 -0.91 17.87
N ASP A 523 24.75 0.41 18.08
CA ASP A 523 23.95 1.02 19.17
C ASP A 523 22.45 0.71 19.02
N TYR A 524 21.94 0.79 17.79
CA TYR A 524 20.57 0.39 17.46
C TYR A 524 20.35 -1.11 17.73
N GLY A 525 21.28 -1.97 17.30
CA GLY A 525 21.23 -3.40 17.55
C GLY A 525 21.22 -3.74 19.04
N GLN A 526 22.01 -3.04 19.84
CA GLN A 526 22.04 -3.20 21.29
C GLN A 526 20.68 -2.82 21.92
N TYR A 527 20.09 -1.69 21.51
CA TYR A 527 18.76 -1.28 21.96
C TYR A 527 17.70 -2.36 21.68
N VAL A 528 17.68 -2.90 20.46
CA VAL A 528 16.72 -3.95 20.06
C VAL A 528 16.91 -5.21 20.91
N VAL A 529 18.15 -5.62 21.15
CA VAL A 529 18.46 -6.79 22.00
C VAL A 529 17.95 -6.59 23.43
N ASP A 530 18.17 -5.42 24.02
CA ASP A 530 17.70 -5.11 25.37
C ASP A 530 16.16 -5.09 25.44
N TYR A 531 15.52 -4.54 24.42
CA TYR A 531 14.06 -4.60 24.27
C TYR A 531 13.55 -6.05 24.20
N LEU A 532 14.07 -6.89 23.30
CA LEU A 532 13.62 -8.28 23.16
C LEU A 532 13.83 -9.11 24.44
N ARG A 533 14.96 -8.91 25.13
CA ARG A 533 15.26 -9.57 26.41
C ARG A 533 14.37 -9.12 27.56
N SER A 534 13.86 -7.89 27.52
CA SER A 534 12.97 -7.35 28.56
C SER A 534 11.53 -7.88 28.50
N ASN A 535 11.16 -8.62 27.44
CA ASN A 535 9.81 -9.13 27.24
C ASN A 535 9.77 -10.67 27.28
N VAL A 536 8.75 -11.22 27.91
CA VAL A 536 8.46 -12.65 27.83
C VAL A 536 7.89 -12.94 26.44
N GLN A 537 8.44 -13.94 25.75
CA GLN A 537 7.94 -14.39 24.46
C GLN A 537 7.27 -15.74 24.58
N GLU A 538 6.08 -15.87 23.98
CA GLU A 538 5.51 -17.18 23.70
C GLU A 538 6.20 -17.77 22.47
N ARG A 539 6.65 -19.03 22.58
CA ARG A 539 7.30 -19.77 21.49
C ARG A 539 6.48 -21.01 21.13
N PRO A 540 6.62 -21.55 19.90
CA PRO A 540 5.95 -22.77 19.46
C PRO A 540 6.04 -23.98 20.41
#